data_AF-A0A954IMS5-F1
#
_entry.id   AF-A0A954IMS5-F1
#
_cell.length_a   1.000
_cell.length_b   1.000
_cell.length_c   1.000
_cell.angle_alpha   90.00
_cell.angle_beta   90.00
_cell.angle_gamma   90.00
#
_symmetry.space_group_name_H-M   'P 1'
#
loop_
_entity.id
_entity.type
_entity.pdbx_description
1 polymer ?
#
loop_
_entity_poly.entity_id
_entity_poly.type
_entity_poly.pdbx_seq_one_letter_code
_entity_poly.pdbx_strand_id
1 'polypeptide(L)'
;MPLRHFLAGGRVINDTYGLFFYDPDSGFVTAYRKNYGFEFYGRRNGVMVVRSKDGTLWSALTGVAFEGPQSGQRLQRIPNLMTNWSHWMMLHPESTAYDLFDGKKYEVKPLPTEVSPEAKRSMGEVDNRLVPLANVLGVEFPNSRKAYRLDGLPERACQLDQVDGVDIAVFWYG
;
A
#
# COMPACT_ATOMS: atom_id res chain seq x y z
N MET A 1 -10.85 -9.21 5.75
CA MET A 1 -12.25 -9.01 5.30
C MET A 1 -12.40 -7.91 4.25
N PRO A 2 -11.81 -6.69 4.31
CA PRO A 2 -12.10 -5.65 3.31
C PRO A 2 -11.43 -5.86 1.94
N LEU A 3 -10.21 -6.42 1.91
CA LEU A 3 -9.42 -6.49 0.67
C LEU A 3 -10.10 -7.30 -0.46
N ARG A 4 -10.60 -8.50 -0.15
CA ARG A 4 -11.22 -9.42 -1.12
C ARG A 4 -12.59 -8.98 -1.68
N HIS A 5 -13.29 -8.10 -0.97
CA HIS A 5 -14.64 -7.67 -1.34
C HIS A 5 -14.67 -6.28 -2.01
N PHE A 6 -13.71 -5.40 -1.68
CA PHE A 6 -13.72 -4.01 -2.18
C PHE A 6 -12.47 -3.65 -2.98
N LEU A 7 -11.28 -4.11 -2.57
CA LEU A 7 -10.01 -3.60 -3.11
C LEU A 7 -9.40 -4.49 -4.21
N ALA A 8 -9.59 -5.80 -4.15
CA ALA A 8 -8.98 -6.77 -5.08
C ALA A 8 -9.37 -6.53 -6.55
N GLY A 9 -10.58 -6.01 -6.79
CA GLY A 9 -11.05 -5.64 -8.12
C GLY A 9 -10.71 -4.21 -8.53
N GLY A 10 -10.95 -3.24 -7.65
CA GLY A 10 -10.88 -1.83 -8.00
C GLY A 10 -9.47 -1.26 -8.09
N ARG A 11 -8.53 -1.77 -7.26
CA ARG A 11 -7.17 -1.23 -7.01
C ARG A 11 -7.12 0.23 -6.52
N VAL A 12 -8.09 1.05 -6.90
CA VAL A 12 -8.32 2.42 -6.48
C VAL A 12 -9.69 2.48 -5.81
N ILE A 13 -9.73 2.93 -4.57
CA ILE A 13 -10.98 3.25 -3.87
C ILE A 13 -11.01 4.74 -3.59
N ASN A 14 -12.04 5.39 -4.13
CA ASN A 14 -12.41 6.75 -3.82
C ASN A 14 -13.60 6.71 -2.86
N ASP A 15 -13.35 6.94 -1.58
CA ASP A 15 -14.38 6.93 -0.55
C ASP A 15 -14.52 8.32 0.10
N THR A 16 -15.58 8.49 0.88
CA THR A 16 -15.84 9.61 1.78
C THR A 16 -14.67 9.84 2.73
N TYR A 17 -13.99 8.78 3.16
CA TYR A 17 -12.90 8.84 4.15
C TYR A 17 -11.51 9.05 3.55
N GLY A 18 -11.33 8.87 2.23
CA GLY A 18 -10.02 9.03 1.60
C GLY A 18 -9.91 8.40 0.22
N LEU A 19 -8.72 8.57 -0.35
CA LEU A 19 -8.27 7.92 -1.57
C LEU A 19 -7.33 6.78 -1.19
N PHE A 20 -7.67 5.55 -1.54
CA PHE A 20 -6.89 4.36 -1.22
C PHE A 20 -6.40 3.69 -2.49
N PHE A 21 -5.10 3.39 -2.54
CA PHE A 21 -4.54 2.52 -3.56
C PHE A 21 -4.14 1.21 -2.93
N TYR A 22 -4.61 0.11 -3.52
CA TYR A 22 -4.19 -1.24 -3.19
C TYR A 22 -3.49 -1.85 -4.39
N ASP A 23 -2.22 -2.16 -4.22
CA ASP A 23 -1.44 -2.91 -5.18
C ASP A 23 -1.36 -4.37 -4.72
N PRO A 24 -2.15 -5.29 -5.31
CA PRO A 24 -2.12 -6.68 -4.92
C PRO A 24 -0.83 -7.41 -5.33
N ASP A 25 -0.12 -6.95 -6.37
CA ASP A 25 1.11 -7.62 -6.78
C ASP A 25 2.30 -7.20 -5.90
N SER A 26 2.28 -5.95 -5.42
CA SER A 26 3.35 -5.39 -4.59
C SER A 26 3.03 -5.41 -3.09
N GLY A 27 1.85 -5.89 -2.71
CA GLY A 27 1.47 -6.17 -1.32
C GLY A 27 1.24 -4.95 -0.43
N PHE A 28 1.01 -3.75 -0.99
CA PHE A 28 0.83 -2.53 -0.19
C PHE A 28 -0.58 -1.93 -0.32
N VAL A 29 -0.98 -1.21 0.72
CA VAL A 29 -2.08 -0.25 0.69
C VAL A 29 -1.53 1.13 1.05
N THR A 30 -1.91 2.15 0.31
CA THR A 30 -1.62 3.54 0.64
C THR A 30 -2.92 4.33 0.75
N ALA A 31 -2.98 5.26 1.70
CA ALA A 31 -4.12 6.14 1.91
C ALA A 31 -3.69 7.60 1.78
N TYR A 32 -4.50 8.38 1.07
CA TYR A 32 -4.32 9.81 0.85
C TYR A 32 -5.61 10.57 1.14
N ARG A 33 -5.47 11.87 1.32
CA ARG A 33 -6.62 12.79 1.39
C ARG A 33 -7.46 12.62 0.14
N LYS A 34 -8.77 12.61 0.36
CA LYS A 34 -9.79 12.44 -0.66
C LYS A 34 -9.54 13.33 -1.87
N ASN A 35 -9.39 12.70 -3.03
CA ASN A 35 -9.25 13.35 -4.32
C ASN A 35 -9.83 12.43 -5.40
N TYR A 36 -10.82 12.91 -6.15
CA TYR A 36 -11.66 12.08 -7.01
C TYR A 36 -11.09 11.91 -8.42
N GLY A 37 -11.32 10.72 -9.00
CA GLY A 37 -11.09 10.47 -10.43
C GLY A 37 -9.69 9.98 -10.76
N PHE A 38 -9.11 9.21 -9.84
CA PHE A 38 -7.98 8.34 -10.14
C PHE A 38 -8.47 7.01 -10.67
N GLU A 39 -7.75 6.47 -11.64
CA GLU A 39 -7.94 5.12 -12.16
C GLU A 39 -6.60 4.41 -12.28
N PHE A 40 -6.64 3.07 -12.26
CA PHE A 40 -5.45 2.27 -12.55
C PHE A 40 -5.02 2.50 -14.01
N TYR A 41 -3.75 2.85 -14.21
CA TYR A 41 -3.19 3.09 -15.54
C TYR A 41 -2.28 1.95 -15.99
N GLY A 42 -1.46 1.42 -15.09
CA GLY A 42 -0.49 0.38 -15.41
C GLY A 42 0.58 0.28 -14.32
N ARG A 43 1.81 -0.08 -14.72
CA ARG A 43 2.92 -0.30 -13.80
C ARG A 43 4.21 0.28 -14.33
N ARG A 44 5.08 0.72 -13.42
CA ARG A 44 6.43 1.22 -13.74
C ARG A 44 7.38 0.80 -12.62
N ASN A 45 8.48 0.14 -12.95
CA ASN A 45 9.49 -0.33 -12.01
C ASN A 45 8.89 -1.14 -10.84
N GLY A 46 7.94 -2.03 -11.15
CA GLY A 46 7.24 -2.83 -10.13
C GLY A 46 6.19 -2.08 -9.31
N VAL A 47 5.99 -0.78 -9.52
CA VAL A 47 5.03 0.04 -8.77
C VAL A 47 3.78 0.31 -9.60
N MET A 48 2.61 0.15 -8.98
CA MET A 48 1.33 0.58 -9.56
C MET A 48 1.32 2.08 -9.91
N VAL A 49 0.90 2.40 -11.12
CA VAL A 49 0.69 3.75 -11.64
C VAL A 49 -0.80 4.02 -11.76
N VAL A 50 -1.20 5.21 -11.31
CA VAL A 50 -2.58 5.71 -11.46
C VAL A 50 -2.60 6.98 -12.31
N ARG A 51 -3.70 7.20 -13.00
CA ARG A 51 -3.94 8.39 -13.81
C ARG A 51 -5.06 9.23 -13.20
N SER A 52 -4.85 10.54 -13.10
CA SER A 52 -5.90 11.50 -12.72
C SER A 52 -6.68 12.00 -13.94
N LYS A 53 -7.81 12.68 -13.70
CA LYS A 53 -8.70 13.20 -14.76
C LYS A 53 -8.03 14.12 -15.79
N ASP A 54 -6.98 14.84 -15.39
CA ASP A 54 -6.20 15.74 -16.25
C ASP A 54 -5.09 15.02 -17.04
N GLY A 55 -5.02 13.70 -16.93
CA GLY A 55 -4.02 12.86 -17.59
C GLY A 55 -2.69 12.73 -16.82
N THR A 56 -2.53 13.37 -15.65
CA THR A 56 -1.29 13.23 -14.86
C THR A 56 -1.12 11.78 -14.37
N LEU A 57 0.10 11.24 -14.47
CA LEU A 57 0.48 9.93 -13.95
C LEU A 57 1.18 10.05 -12.60
N TRP A 58 0.76 9.19 -11.67
CA TRP A 58 1.22 9.20 -10.28
C TRP A 58 1.70 7.83 -9.83
N SER A 59 2.74 7.80 -9.01
CA SER A 59 3.13 6.60 -8.28
C SER A 59 2.12 6.34 -7.15
N ALA A 60 1.44 5.19 -7.18
CA ALA A 60 0.49 4.84 -6.12
C ALA A 60 1.18 4.66 -4.75
N LEU A 61 2.45 4.26 -4.75
CA LEU A 61 3.22 4.03 -3.53
C LEU A 61 3.63 5.34 -2.83
N THR A 62 4.21 6.27 -3.59
CA THR A 62 4.75 7.52 -3.02
C THR A 62 3.76 8.68 -3.05
N GLY A 63 2.74 8.60 -3.91
CA GLY A 63 1.77 9.67 -4.16
C GLY A 63 2.35 10.82 -4.98
N VAL A 64 3.51 10.65 -5.61
CA VAL A 64 4.18 11.68 -6.41
C VAL A 64 3.73 11.60 -7.88
N ALA A 65 3.33 12.75 -8.43
CA ALA A 65 3.12 12.93 -9.86
C ALA A 65 4.47 13.00 -10.58
N PHE A 66 4.65 12.19 -11.61
CA PHE A 66 5.91 12.13 -12.35
C PHE A 66 5.77 12.52 -13.83
N GLU A 67 4.56 12.59 -14.36
CA GLU A 67 4.30 12.94 -15.76
C GLU A 67 2.93 13.61 -15.91
N GLY A 68 2.85 14.65 -16.73
CA GLY A 68 1.63 15.43 -16.97
C GLY A 68 1.54 16.75 -16.19
N PRO A 69 0.38 17.43 -16.25
CA PRO A 69 0.21 18.81 -15.75
C PRO A 69 0.58 19.04 -14.28
N GLN A 70 0.44 18.02 -13.42
CA GLN A 70 0.77 18.14 -11.99
C GLN A 70 2.12 17.52 -11.61
N SER A 71 3.02 17.28 -12.58
CA SER A 71 4.34 16.69 -12.31
C SER A 71 5.11 17.44 -11.21
N GLY A 72 5.71 16.70 -10.29
CA GLY A 72 6.39 17.21 -9.10
C GLY A 72 5.49 17.42 -7.88
N GLN A 73 4.16 17.42 -8.04
CA GLN A 73 3.23 17.46 -6.92
C GLN A 73 3.16 16.12 -6.17
N ARG A 74 2.72 16.17 -4.91
CA ARG A 74 2.54 14.99 -4.06
C ARG A 74 1.17 15.00 -3.39
N LEU A 75 0.48 13.87 -3.45
CA LEU A 75 -0.75 13.62 -2.70
C LEU A 75 -0.49 13.66 -1.20
N GLN A 76 -1.39 14.27 -0.44
CA GLN A 76 -1.28 14.32 1.01
C GLN A 76 -1.64 12.96 1.62
N ARG A 77 -0.67 12.28 2.23
CA ARG A 77 -0.85 10.96 2.85
C ARG A 77 -1.70 11.06 4.12
N ILE A 78 -2.52 10.04 4.38
CA ILE A 78 -3.24 9.84 5.65
C ILE A 78 -2.64 8.64 6.37
N PRO A 79 -2.45 8.70 7.71
CA PRO A 79 -2.05 7.54 8.49
C PRO A 79 -2.96 6.35 8.23
N ASN A 80 -2.39 5.21 7.90
CA ASN A 80 -3.11 3.96 7.72
C ASN A 80 -2.26 2.81 8.24
N LEU A 81 -2.93 1.73 8.64
CA LEU A 81 -2.32 0.50 9.10
C LEU A 81 -2.99 -0.67 8.38
N MET A 82 -2.22 -1.42 7.61
CA MET A 82 -2.67 -2.72 7.13
C MET A 82 -2.49 -3.73 8.25
N THR A 83 -3.59 -4.34 8.70
CA THR A 83 -3.58 -5.32 9.79
C THR A 83 -4.66 -6.38 9.60
N ASN A 84 -4.60 -7.45 10.38
CA ASN A 84 -5.64 -8.48 10.44
C ASN A 84 -6.69 -8.14 11.52
N TRP A 85 -7.86 -8.78 11.44
CA TRP A 85 -8.97 -8.47 12.35
C TRP A 85 -8.67 -8.82 13.80
N SER A 86 -7.95 -9.92 14.05
CA SER A 86 -7.59 -10.31 15.41
C SER A 86 -6.67 -9.30 16.10
N HIS A 87 -5.67 -8.79 15.37
CA HIS A 87 -4.77 -7.76 15.90
C HIS A 87 -5.49 -6.42 16.08
N TRP A 88 -6.37 -6.03 15.14
CA TRP A 88 -7.22 -4.86 15.30
C TRP A 88 -8.08 -4.95 16.58
N MET A 89 -8.75 -6.08 16.80
CA MET A 89 -9.59 -6.30 17.99
C MET A 89 -8.79 -6.33 19.30
N MET A 90 -7.51 -6.71 19.27
CA MET A 90 -6.64 -6.62 20.43
C MET A 90 -6.36 -5.16 20.83
N LEU A 91 -6.25 -4.25 19.84
CA LEU A 91 -6.00 -2.82 20.07
C LEU A 91 -7.29 -2.01 20.30
N HIS A 92 -8.38 -2.43 19.68
CA HIS A 92 -9.67 -1.73 19.65
C HIS A 92 -10.82 -2.71 19.95
N PRO A 93 -10.90 -3.28 21.16
CA PRO A 93 -11.89 -4.31 21.52
C PRO A 93 -13.34 -3.82 21.44
N GLU A 94 -13.57 -2.51 21.48
CA GLU A 94 -14.86 -1.86 21.29
C GLU A 94 -15.36 -1.87 19.83
N SER A 95 -14.49 -2.23 18.89
CA SER A 95 -14.82 -2.21 17.47
C SER A 95 -15.93 -3.20 17.13
N THR A 96 -16.89 -2.74 16.33
CA THR A 96 -17.97 -3.57 15.80
C THR A 96 -17.83 -3.69 14.29
N ALA A 97 -17.81 -4.92 13.78
CA ALA A 97 -17.91 -5.17 12.34
C ALA A 97 -19.38 -5.38 11.96
N TYR A 98 -19.88 -4.55 11.06
CA TYR A 98 -21.18 -4.77 10.43
C TYR A 98 -21.02 -5.75 9.26
N ASP A 99 -21.81 -6.82 9.25
CA ASP A 99 -21.91 -7.68 8.08
C ASP A 99 -22.81 -7.03 7.03
N LEU A 100 -22.18 -6.28 6.13
CA LEU A 100 -22.84 -5.61 5.01
C LEU A 100 -22.77 -6.43 3.72
N PHE A 101 -22.23 -7.66 3.78
CA PHE A 101 -22.01 -8.49 2.61
C PHE A 101 -23.17 -9.47 2.41
N ASP A 102 -24.08 -9.15 1.51
CA ASP A 102 -25.24 -9.99 1.18
C ASP A 102 -24.95 -11.08 0.13
N GLY A 103 -23.71 -11.14 -0.38
CA GLY A 103 -23.31 -12.04 -1.47
C GLY A 103 -23.92 -11.73 -2.84
N LYS A 104 -24.72 -10.67 -2.95
CA LYS A 104 -25.46 -10.29 -4.18
C LYS A 104 -24.89 -9.04 -4.83
N LYS A 105 -24.47 -8.05 -4.02
CA LYS A 105 -24.03 -6.75 -4.52
C LYS A 105 -22.56 -6.70 -4.92
N TYR A 106 -21.70 -7.47 -4.23
CA TYR A 106 -20.25 -7.42 -4.43
C TYR A 106 -19.72 -8.80 -4.79
N GLU A 107 -18.99 -8.90 -5.90
CA GLU A 107 -18.29 -10.14 -6.26
C GLU A 107 -17.05 -10.32 -5.37
N VAL A 108 -16.87 -11.52 -4.83
CA VAL A 108 -15.63 -11.89 -4.15
C VAL A 108 -14.57 -12.12 -5.21
N LYS A 109 -13.50 -11.31 -5.20
CA LYS A 109 -12.32 -11.60 -6.01
C LYS A 109 -11.25 -12.24 -5.13
N PRO A 110 -10.70 -13.41 -5.53
CA PRO A 110 -9.59 -13.99 -4.80
C PRO A 110 -8.42 -13.01 -4.79
N LEU A 111 -7.70 -12.97 -3.67
CA LEU A 111 -6.44 -12.23 -3.61
C LEU A 111 -5.43 -12.95 -4.51
N PRO A 112 -4.68 -12.23 -5.36
CA PRO A 112 -3.61 -12.83 -6.12
C PRO A 112 -2.62 -13.52 -5.18
N THR A 113 -2.32 -14.78 -5.45
CA THR A 113 -1.29 -15.56 -4.74
C THR A 113 0.06 -15.50 -5.44
N GLU A 114 0.09 -14.96 -6.66
CA GLU A 114 1.28 -14.78 -7.46
C GLU A 114 1.32 -13.37 -8.05
N VAL A 115 2.54 -12.87 -8.23
CA VAL A 115 2.78 -11.62 -8.96
C VAL A 115 2.41 -11.80 -10.42
N SER A 116 1.56 -10.89 -10.95
CA SER A 116 1.10 -10.98 -12.34
C SER A 116 2.24 -10.88 -13.36
N PRO A 117 2.07 -11.44 -14.57
CA PRO A 117 3.08 -11.32 -15.64
C PRO A 117 3.41 -9.87 -15.99
N GLU A 118 2.44 -8.96 -15.92
CA GLU A 118 2.64 -7.53 -16.12
C GLU A 118 3.53 -6.91 -15.04
N ALA A 119 3.25 -7.22 -13.77
CA ALA A 119 4.09 -6.83 -12.66
C ALA A 119 5.52 -7.35 -12.82
N LYS A 120 5.69 -8.64 -13.14
CA LYS A 120 7.00 -9.27 -13.41
C LYS A 120 7.79 -8.53 -14.49
N ARG A 121 7.16 -8.23 -15.64
CA ARG A 121 7.82 -7.47 -16.72
C ARG A 121 8.22 -6.06 -16.31
N SER A 122 7.44 -5.42 -15.44
CA SER A 122 7.69 -4.05 -15.00
C SER A 122 8.82 -3.90 -13.98
N MET A 123 9.25 -4.98 -13.31
CA MET A 123 10.22 -4.91 -12.20
C MET A 123 11.66 -4.64 -12.64
N GLY A 124 12.03 -4.98 -13.87
CA GLY A 124 13.40 -4.84 -14.36
C GLY A 124 14.38 -5.80 -13.67
N GLU A 125 15.64 -5.38 -13.50
CA GLU A 125 16.66 -6.16 -12.78
C GLU A 125 16.40 -6.12 -11.28
N VAL A 126 16.34 -7.29 -10.65
CA VAL A 126 16.11 -7.43 -9.21
C VAL A 126 17.44 -7.41 -8.47
N ASP A 127 17.54 -6.58 -7.45
CA ASP A 127 18.68 -6.52 -6.54
C ASP A 127 18.88 -7.87 -5.82
N ASN A 128 20.09 -8.43 -5.93
CA ASN A 128 20.41 -9.77 -5.43
C ASN A 128 20.78 -9.82 -3.94
N ARG A 129 20.79 -8.68 -3.23
CA ARG A 129 21.07 -8.64 -1.78
C ARG A 129 19.95 -9.25 -0.95
N LEU A 130 18.73 -9.33 -1.51
CA LEU A 130 17.57 -9.96 -0.90
C LEU A 130 16.91 -10.93 -1.87
N VAL A 131 16.13 -11.86 -1.33
CA VAL A 131 15.24 -12.68 -2.18
C VAL A 131 14.23 -11.76 -2.88
N PRO A 132 13.85 -12.05 -4.15
CA PRO A 132 12.81 -11.28 -4.82
C PRO A 132 11.54 -11.21 -3.98
N LEU A 133 10.92 -10.02 -3.92
CA LEU A 133 9.70 -9.75 -3.15
C LEU A 133 9.86 -9.88 -1.62
N ALA A 134 11.09 -9.79 -1.10
CA ALA A 134 11.32 -9.71 0.35
C ALA A 134 10.49 -8.59 0.99
N ASN A 135 9.82 -8.89 2.11
CA ASN A 135 8.98 -7.91 2.79
C ASN A 135 9.85 -6.89 3.51
N VAL A 136 9.56 -5.61 3.26
CA VAL A 136 10.21 -4.49 3.93
C VAL A 136 9.17 -3.49 4.42
N LEU A 137 9.44 -2.88 5.56
CA LEU A 137 8.76 -1.66 5.98
C LEU A 137 9.59 -0.45 5.55
N GLY A 138 9.06 0.34 4.62
CA GLY A 138 9.65 1.62 4.25
C GLY A 138 9.28 2.72 5.25
N VAL A 139 10.28 3.43 5.75
CA VAL A 139 10.13 4.63 6.57
C VAL A 139 10.67 5.82 5.77
N GLU A 140 9.84 6.83 5.56
CA GLU A 140 10.17 8.07 4.85
C GLU A 140 10.15 9.25 5.83
N PHE A 141 11.26 9.97 5.88
CA PHE A 141 11.40 11.30 6.48
C PHE A 141 11.45 12.35 5.37
N PRO A 142 11.36 13.66 5.69
CA PRO A 142 11.43 14.70 4.67
C PRO A 142 12.67 14.61 3.76
N ASN A 143 13.83 14.20 4.31
CA ASN A 143 15.11 14.20 3.60
C ASN A 143 15.76 12.82 3.47
N SER A 144 15.25 11.79 4.14
CA SER A 144 15.80 10.44 4.10
C SER A 144 14.73 9.36 3.98
N ARG A 145 15.15 8.19 3.54
CA ARG A 145 14.31 6.99 3.46
C ARG A 145 15.13 5.80 3.89
N LYS A 146 14.53 4.92 4.69
CA LYS A 146 15.14 3.66 5.10
C LYS A 146 14.12 2.54 5.00
N ALA A 147 14.56 1.36 4.58
CA ALA A 147 13.74 0.17 4.52
C ALA A 147 14.24 -0.85 5.54
N TYR A 148 13.32 -1.42 6.31
CA TYR A 148 13.61 -2.42 7.33
C TYR A 148 13.09 -3.76 6.84
N ARG A 149 13.96 -4.77 6.75
CA ARG A 149 13.53 -6.13 6.40
C ARG A 149 12.63 -6.68 7.50
N LEU A 150 11.50 -7.26 7.10
CA LEU A 150 10.55 -7.91 7.99
C LEU A 150 10.74 -9.43 8.00
N ASP A 151 11.21 -10.00 6.89
CA ASP A 151 11.47 -11.43 6.78
C ASP A 151 12.52 -11.90 7.79
N GLY A 152 12.18 -12.97 8.51
CA GLY A 152 13.03 -13.60 9.53
C GLY A 152 12.99 -12.94 10.91
N LEU A 153 12.18 -11.89 11.11
CA LEU A 153 11.96 -11.34 12.44
C LEU A 153 11.07 -12.25 13.29
N PRO A 154 11.30 -12.36 14.62
CA PRO A 154 10.40 -13.06 15.51
C PRO A 154 9.03 -12.34 15.61
N GLU A 155 7.99 -13.06 16.05
CA GLU A 155 6.70 -12.44 16.38
C GLU A 155 6.92 -11.32 17.42
N ARG A 156 6.27 -10.16 17.20
CA ARG A 156 6.37 -8.97 18.07
C ARG A 156 7.81 -8.41 18.17
N ALA A 157 8.59 -8.52 17.11
CA ALA A 157 9.90 -7.89 17.02
C ALA A 157 9.80 -6.36 17.11
N CYS A 158 10.83 -5.76 17.70
CA CYS A 158 11.05 -4.32 17.71
C CYS A 158 12.48 -4.06 17.26
N GLN A 159 12.65 -3.27 16.20
CA GLN A 159 13.95 -2.75 15.78
C GLN A 159 14.04 -1.29 16.20
N LEU A 160 15.06 -0.97 16.98
CA LEU A 160 15.38 0.41 17.36
C LEU A 160 16.41 0.96 16.39
N ASP A 161 16.23 2.20 15.97
CA ASP A 161 17.12 2.86 15.02
C ASP A 161 17.09 4.38 15.21
N GLN A 162 18.06 5.07 14.63
CA GLN A 162 18.07 6.52 14.53
C GLN A 162 18.19 6.93 13.07
N VAL A 163 17.22 7.70 12.58
CA VAL A 163 17.18 8.18 11.19
C VAL A 163 16.96 9.68 11.20
N ASP A 164 17.81 10.43 10.50
CA ASP A 164 17.84 11.91 10.54
C ASP A 164 17.86 12.50 11.96
N GLY A 165 18.53 11.83 12.90
CA GLY A 165 18.60 12.25 14.30
C GLY A 165 17.32 12.04 15.11
N VAL A 166 16.33 11.34 14.55
CA VAL A 166 15.09 10.94 15.23
C VAL A 166 15.19 9.47 15.63
N ASP A 167 15.09 9.20 16.92
CA ASP A 167 14.98 7.83 17.43
C ASP A 167 13.62 7.24 17.03
N ILE A 168 13.65 6.04 16.44
CA ILE A 168 12.45 5.32 16.03
C ILE A 168 12.45 3.88 16.54
N ALA A 169 11.24 3.36 16.67
CA ALA A 169 10.97 1.96 16.92
C ALA A 169 10.10 1.40 15.79
N VAL A 170 10.60 0.37 15.11
CA VAL A 170 9.87 -0.37 14.07
C VAL A 170 9.33 -1.65 14.67
N PHE A 171 8.01 -1.74 14.79
CA PHE A 171 7.32 -2.90 15.33
C PHE A 171 6.86 -3.84 14.21
N TRP A 172 7.07 -5.14 14.40
CA TRP A 172 6.60 -6.21 13.54
C TRP A 172 5.87 -7.25 14.39
N TYR A 173 4.61 -7.55 14.08
CA TYR A 173 3.77 -8.42 14.92
C TYR A 173 3.54 -9.83 14.39
N GLY A 174 4.07 -10.20 13.21
CA GLY A 174 3.93 -11.53 12.63
C GLY A 174 2.65 -11.71 11.81
#